data_AF-A0A078I5F0-F1
#
_entry.id   AF-A0A078I5F0-F1
#
_cell.length_a   1.000
_cell.length_b   1.000
_cell.length_c   1.000
_cell.angle_alpha   90.00
_cell.angle_beta   90.00
_cell.angle_gamma   90.00
#
_symmetry.space_group_name_H-M   'P 1'
#
loop_
_entity.id
_entity.type
_entity.pdbx_description
1 polymer ?
#
loop_
_entity_poly.entity_id
_entity_poly.type
_entity_poly.pdbx_seq_one_letter_code
_entity_poly.pdbx_strand_id
1 'polypeptide(L)'
;MREIQGETTLQICPHIYIKCIKHHISQSFILRARVLKLYRHALKIAHRAPPQFRGELKQSIRQEMEKNSECKDKQKIRYLISEGLERIKQLDEMLDMQGH
;
A
#
# COMPACT_ATOMS: atom_id res chain seq x y z
N MET A 1 25.29 13.49 -14.55
CA MET A 1 24.88 13.28 -13.14
C MET A 1 24.08 14.49 -12.67
N ARG A 2 22.76 14.52 -12.89
CA ARG A 2 21.84 15.38 -12.15
C ARG A 2 20.57 14.55 -11.96
N GLU A 3 20.28 14.26 -10.70
CA GLU A 3 19.12 13.50 -10.23
C GLU A 3 17.84 14.18 -10.73
N ILE A 4 17.12 13.50 -11.60
CA ILE A 4 15.82 13.95 -12.09
C ILE A 4 14.79 13.60 -11.02
N GLN A 5 14.50 14.61 -10.20
CA GLN A 5 13.27 14.90 -9.46
C GLN A 5 12.18 13.80 -9.54
N GLY A 6 12.14 12.96 -8.50
CA GLY A 6 11.12 11.94 -8.26
C GLY A 6 9.76 12.46 -7.76
N GLU A 7 9.27 13.59 -8.27
CA GLU A 7 8.02 14.21 -7.78
C GLU A 7 6.85 14.14 -8.77
N THR A 8 7.11 13.96 -10.08
CA THR A 8 6.05 13.99 -11.11
C THR A 8 5.35 12.65 -11.34
N THR A 9 5.88 11.53 -10.87
CA THR A 9 5.19 10.23 -10.96
C THR A 9 4.13 10.02 -9.88
N LEU A 10 4.19 10.74 -8.75
CA LEU A 10 3.17 10.64 -7.70
C LEU A 10 1.85 11.34 -8.06
N GLN A 11 1.86 12.34 -8.95
CA GLN A 11 0.67 13.12 -9.32
C GLN A 11 -0.25 12.37 -10.30
N ILE A 12 0.32 11.50 -11.14
CA ILE A 12 -0.43 10.69 -12.13
C ILE A 12 -1.04 9.43 -11.46
N CYS A 13 -0.43 8.97 -10.36
CA CYS A 13 -0.79 7.72 -9.70
C CYS A 13 -2.09 7.67 -8.86
N PRO A 14 -2.78 8.76 -8.43
CA PRO A 14 -4.04 8.60 -7.68
C PRO A 14 -5.16 8.08 -8.60
N HIS A 15 -5.21 8.58 -9.84
CA HIS A 15 -6.27 8.25 -10.79
C HIS A 15 -6.10 6.85 -11.40
N ILE A 16 -4.86 6.41 -11.64
CA ILE A 16 -4.56 5.07 -12.18
C ILE A 16 -4.74 3.98 -11.10
N TYR A 17 -4.31 4.21 -9.84
CA TYR A 17 -4.50 3.25 -8.74
C TYR A 17 -5.98 3.04 -8.38
N ILE A 18 -6.80 4.10 -8.38
CA ILE A 18 -8.26 3.97 -8.20
C ILE A 18 -8.86 3.13 -9.34
N LYS A 19 -8.30 3.21 -10.56
CA LYS A 19 -8.74 2.44 -11.73
C LYS A 19 -8.35 0.96 -11.64
N CYS A 20 -7.11 0.63 -11.25
CA CYS A 20 -6.66 -0.76 -11.07
C CYS A 20 -7.42 -1.50 -9.96
N ILE A 21 -7.67 -0.87 -8.80
CA ILE A 21 -8.51 -1.47 -7.75
C ILE A 21 -10.01 -1.48 -8.16
N LYS A 22 -10.44 -0.58 -9.07
CA LYS A 22 -11.80 -0.57 -9.61
C LYS A 22 -12.11 -1.76 -10.51
N HIS A 23 -11.16 -2.22 -11.32
CA HIS A 23 -11.50 -2.93 -12.55
C HIS A 23 -11.60 -4.46 -12.43
N HIS A 24 -11.11 -5.11 -11.36
CA HIS A 24 -11.21 -6.58 -11.29
C HIS A 24 -11.45 -7.21 -9.90
N ILE A 25 -12.17 -6.52 -9.01
CA ILE A 25 -12.88 -7.14 -7.85
C ILE A 25 -14.40 -7.06 -8.10
N SER A 26 -14.84 -7.61 -9.23
CA SER A 26 -16.24 -8.03 -9.41
C SER A 26 -16.31 -9.39 -8.71
N GLN A 27 -16.66 -9.52 -7.43
CA GLN A 27 -18.06 -9.62 -6.97
C GLN A 27 -18.22 -9.38 -5.45
N SER A 28 -17.28 -8.73 -4.75
CA SER A 28 -17.41 -8.51 -3.30
C SER A 28 -16.94 -7.12 -2.85
N PHE A 29 -17.89 -6.20 -2.73
CA PHE A 29 -17.71 -4.85 -2.18
C PHE A 29 -16.95 -4.85 -0.85
N ILE A 30 -17.21 -5.86 0.01
CA ILE A 30 -16.58 -6.01 1.32
C ILE A 30 -15.06 -6.21 1.22
N LEU A 31 -14.58 -7.15 0.39
CA LEU A 31 -13.14 -7.41 0.26
C LEU A 31 -12.41 -6.19 -0.30
N ARG A 32 -13.02 -5.53 -1.29
CA ARG A 32 -12.46 -4.31 -1.87
C ARG A 32 -12.33 -3.18 -0.84
N ALA A 33 -13.35 -2.98 0.00
CA ALA A 33 -13.29 -2.00 1.08
C ALA A 33 -12.16 -2.33 2.07
N ARG A 34 -11.96 -3.61 2.40
CA ARG A 34 -10.88 -4.05 3.29
C ARG A 34 -9.49 -3.84 2.69
N VAL A 35 -9.28 -4.16 1.40
CA VAL A 35 -8.02 -3.88 0.70
C VAL A 35 -7.72 -2.38 0.68
N LEU A 36 -8.72 -1.55 0.37
CA LEU A 36 -8.54 -0.09 0.37
C LEU A 36 -8.25 0.46 1.78
N LYS A 37 -8.90 -0.09 2.81
CA LYS A 37 -8.61 0.27 4.21
C LYS A 37 -7.17 -0.09 4.59
N LEU A 38 -6.72 -1.29 4.21
CA LEU A 38 -5.35 -1.75 4.43
C LEU A 38 -4.34 -0.82 3.75
N TYR A 39 -4.54 -0.51 2.47
CA TYR A 39 -3.65 0.37 1.72
C TYR A 39 -3.51 1.76 2.35
N ARG A 40 -4.63 2.38 2.73
CA ARG A 40 -4.61 3.69 3.40
C ARG A 40 -3.90 3.61 4.75
N HIS A 41 -4.08 2.52 5.49
CA HIS A 41 -3.40 2.32 6.76
C HIS A 41 -1.88 2.20 6.57
N ALA A 42 -1.44 1.40 5.59
CA ALA A 42 -0.03 1.26 5.23
C ALA A 42 0.61 2.61 4.88
N LEU A 43 -0.06 3.42 4.05
CA LEU A 43 0.44 4.75 3.68
C LEU A 43 0.53 5.72 4.87
N LYS A 44 -0.43 5.63 5.81
CA LYS A 44 -0.40 6.42 7.04
C LYS A 44 0.82 6.09 7.89
N ILE A 45 1.12 4.80 8.07
CA ILE A 45 2.28 4.34 8.84
C ILE A 45 3.57 4.67 8.11
N ALA A 46 3.63 4.51 6.79
CA ALA A 46 4.78 4.93 5.99
C ALA A 46 5.07 6.44 6.10
N HIS A 47 4.07 7.27 6.38
CA HIS A 47 4.27 8.69 6.64
C HIS A 47 4.99 8.96 7.98
N ARG A 48 4.84 8.07 8.96
CA ARG A 48 5.52 8.16 10.26
C ARG A 48 7.00 7.81 10.16
N ALA A 49 7.40 7.07 9.12
CA ALA A 49 8.79 6.71 8.89
C ALA A 49 9.69 7.95 8.68
N PRO A 50 10.99 7.84 9.04
CA PRO A 50 11.98 8.88 8.78
C PRO A 50 12.00 9.30 7.29
N PRO A 51 12.31 10.57 6.98
CA PRO A 51 12.23 11.10 5.60
C PRO A 51 13.03 10.28 4.58
N GLN A 52 14.20 9.78 4.99
CA GLN A 52 15.09 8.94 4.18
C GLN A 52 14.45 7.63 3.69
N PHE A 53 13.57 7.00 4.49
CA PHE A 53 12.93 5.71 4.15
C PHE A 53 11.50 5.86 3.64
N ARG A 54 10.86 7.02 3.87
CA ARG A 54 9.45 7.28 3.54
C ARG A 54 9.13 7.06 2.06
N GLY A 55 10.01 7.48 1.16
CA GLY A 55 9.82 7.35 -0.29
C GLY A 55 9.80 5.89 -0.72
N GLU A 56 10.84 5.15 -0.32
CA GLU A 56 11.02 3.72 -0.60
C GLU A 56 9.87 2.89 -0.03
N LEU A 57 9.47 3.16 1.22
CA LEU A 57 8.40 2.43 1.89
C LEU A 57 7.04 2.62 1.18
N LYS A 58 6.73 3.86 0.76
CA LYS A 58 5.53 4.13 -0.05
C LYS A 58 5.58 3.45 -1.42
N GLN A 59 6.77 3.33 -2.03
CA GLN A 59 6.95 2.65 -3.31
C GLN A 59 6.75 1.14 -3.16
N SER A 60 7.33 0.53 -2.13
CA SER A 60 7.17 -0.90 -1.83
C SER A 60 5.70 -1.27 -1.57
N ILE A 61 4.98 -0.48 -0.76
CA ILE A 61 3.53 -0.65 -0.52
C ILE A 61 2.73 -0.62 -1.83
N ARG A 62 3.12 0.27 -2.76
CA ARG A 62 2.47 0.38 -4.08
C ARG A 62 2.74 -0.84 -4.93
N GLN A 63 4.00 -1.26 -5.05
CA GLN A 63 4.39 -2.45 -5.82
C GLN A 63 3.67 -3.71 -5.35
N GLU A 64 3.53 -3.91 -4.04
CA GLU A 64 2.82 -5.07 -3.49
C GLU A 64 1.32 -5.06 -3.81
N MET A 65 0.68 -3.89 -3.84
CA MET A 65 -0.72 -3.77 -4.27
C MET A 65 -0.88 -4.04 -5.78
N GLU A 66 0.06 -3.57 -6.59
CA GLU A 66 0.06 -3.77 -8.04
C GLU A 66 0.28 -5.23 -8.42
N LYS A 67 1.26 -5.89 -7.79
CA LYS A 67 1.56 -7.33 -7.94
C LYS A 67 0.35 -8.23 -7.69
N ASN A 68 -0.56 -7.82 -6.81
CA ASN A 68 -1.75 -8.60 -6.44
C ASN A 68 -3.05 -8.06 -7.07
N SER A 69 -2.97 -7.08 -7.98
CA SER A 69 -4.14 -6.38 -8.54
C SER A 69 -5.10 -7.28 -9.33
N GLU A 70 -4.57 -8.33 -9.97
CA GLU A 70 -5.36 -9.30 -10.75
C GLU A 70 -5.80 -10.53 -9.93
N CYS A 71 -5.52 -10.58 -8.63
CA CYS A 71 -5.89 -11.70 -7.78
C CYS A 71 -7.42 -11.80 -7.62
N LYS A 72 -8.03 -12.86 -8.15
CA LYS A 72 -9.49 -13.13 -8.08
C LYS A 72 -9.87 -14.14 -6.99
N ASP A 73 -8.90 -14.85 -6.42
CA ASP A 73 -9.12 -15.84 -5.37
C ASP A 73 -9.46 -15.14 -4.05
N LYS A 74 -10.71 -15.32 -3.58
CA LYS A 74 -11.22 -14.69 -2.35
C LYS A 74 -10.49 -15.16 -1.09
N GLN A 75 -10.05 -16.41 -1.03
CA GLN A 75 -9.31 -16.94 0.11
C GLN A 75 -7.89 -16.36 0.13
N LYS A 76 -7.23 -16.30 -1.03
CA LYS A 76 -5.93 -15.64 -1.18
C LYS A 76 -6.00 -14.16 -0.84
N ILE A 77 -7.03 -13.43 -1.29
CA ILE A 77 -7.25 -12.03 -0.91
C ILE A 77 -7.39 -11.88 0.61
N ARG A 78 -8.16 -12.75 1.27
CA ARG A 78 -8.31 -12.72 2.74
C ARG A 78 -6.98 -12.98 3.44
N TYR A 79 -6.22 -13.96 2.97
CA TYR A 79 -4.88 -14.26 3.49
C TYR A 79 -3.96 -13.04 3.35
N LEU A 80 -3.86 -12.45 2.15
CA LEU A 80 -3.03 -11.28 1.89
C LEU A 80 -3.45 -10.07 2.73
N ILE A 81 -4.76 -9.89 3.00
CA ILE A 81 -5.23 -8.85 3.92
C ILE A 81 -4.72 -9.11 5.33
N SER A 82 -4.85 -10.33 5.84
CA SER A 82 -4.39 -10.69 7.19
C SER A 82 -2.87 -10.55 7.32
N GLU A 83 -2.12 -11.07 6.36
CA GLU A 83 -0.66 -10.95 6.32
C GLU A 83 -0.22 -9.48 6.23
N GLY A 84 -0.86 -8.69 5.36
CA GLY A 84 -0.57 -7.26 5.23
C GLY A 84 -0.87 -6.49 6.51
N LEU A 85 -1.94 -6.82 7.24
CA LEU A 85 -2.22 -6.20 8.54
C LEU A 85 -1.12 -6.50 9.56
N GLU A 86 -0.64 -7.74 9.62
CA GLU A 86 0.42 -8.14 10.55
C GLU A 86 1.75 -7.43 10.23
N ARG A 87 2.15 -7.39 8.96
CA ARG A 87 3.37 -6.67 8.54
C ARG A 87 3.32 -5.18 8.84
N ILE A 88 2.16 -4.56 8.62
CA ILE A 88 1.95 -3.14 8.93
C ILE A 88 2.01 -2.91 10.44
N LYS A 89 1.44 -3.80 11.25
CA LYS A 89 1.52 -3.73 12.72
C LYS A 89 2.96 -3.80 13.20
N GLN A 90 3.74 -4.77 12.72
CA GLN A 90 5.16 -4.90 13.03
C GLN A 90 5.95 -3.64 12.65
N LEU A 91 5.67 -3.08 11.46
CA LEU A 91 6.27 -1.83 11.02
C LEU A 91 5.90 -0.66 11.93
N ASP A 92 4.63 -0.56 12.35
CA ASP A 92 4.18 0.49 13.26
C ASP A 92 4.88 0.38 14.62
N GLU A 93 4.98 -0.83 15.18
CA GLU A 93 5.70 -1.12 16.43
C GLU A 93 7.19 -0.77 16.32
N MET A 94 7.84 -1.09 15.19
CA MET A 94 9.24 -0.72 14.93
C MET A 94 9.43 0.80 14.86
N LEU A 95 8.48 1.52 14.24
CA LEU A 95 8.51 2.97 14.15
C LEU A 95 8.17 3.63 15.51
N ASP A 96 7.32 3.02 16.32
CA ASP A 96 7.00 3.46 17.69
C ASP A 96 8.20 3.28 18.63
N MET A 97 8.94 2.18 18.50
CA MET A 97 10.18 1.96 19.25
C MET A 97 11.33 2.88 18.83
N GLN A 98 11.24 3.50 17.64
CA GLN A 98 12.12 4.59 17.21
C GLN A 98 11.62 5.97 17.71
N GLY A 99 10.59 6.01 18.55
CA GLY A 99 9.95 7.23 19.04
C GLY A 99 10.72 7.99 20.13
N HIS A 100 11.19 9.17 19.71
CA HIS A 100 11.80 10.32 20.42
C HIS A 100 13.29 10.27 20.78
#